data_AF-A0A7V1KYC5-F1
#
_entry.id   AF-A0A7V1KYC5-F1
#
_cell.length_a   1.000
_cell.length_b   1.000
_cell.length_c   1.000
_cell.angle_alpha   90.00
_cell.angle_beta   90.00
_cell.angle_gamma   90.00
#
_symmetry.space_group_name_H-M   'P 1'
#
loop_
_entity.id
_entity.type
_entity.pdbx_description
1 polymer ?
#
loop_
_entity_poly.entity_id
_entity_poly.type
_entity_poly.pdbx_seq_one_letter_code
_entity_poly.pdbx_strand_id
1 'polypeptide(L)' 'RLKRNTHKIYLLSQIGEIEVKVENVPSILNPKTSSLTIASAQALLRKMFSSLKIGI' A
#
# COMPACT_ATOMS: atom_id res chain seq x y z
N ARG A 1 -13.05 -19.07 -0.10
CA ARG A 1 -13.12 -17.81 0.68
C ARG A 1 -11.80 -17.06 0.50
N LEU A 2 -11.79 -15.85 -0.07
CA LEU A 2 -10.57 -15.04 -0.18
C LEU A 2 -10.13 -14.61 1.22
N LYS A 3 -8.96 -15.06 1.67
CA LYS A 3 -8.37 -14.64 2.94
C LYS A 3 -7.70 -13.29 2.71
N ARG A 4 -8.28 -12.20 3.25
CA ARG A 4 -7.67 -10.87 3.20
C ARG A 4 -6.74 -10.67 4.39
N ASN A 5 -5.65 -9.95 4.15
CA ASN A 5 -4.80 -9.45 5.22
C ASN A 5 -5.25 -8.01 5.53
N THR A 6 -5.45 -7.71 6.81
CA THR A 6 -5.89 -6.39 7.26
C THR A 6 -4.77 -5.74 8.06
N HIS A 7 -4.35 -4.56 7.62
CA HIS A 7 -3.39 -3.71 8.32
C HIS A 7 -4.09 -2.43 8.77
N LYS A 8 -3.87 -2.03 10.02
CA LYS A 8 -4.34 -0.76 10.57
C LYS A 8 -3.13 0.00 11.09
N ILE A 9 -3.01 1.24 10.67
CA ILE A 9 -1.97 2.18 11.13
C ILE A 9 -2.71 3.38 11.69
N TYR A 10 -2.39 3.75 12.92
CA TYR A 10 -2.93 4.93 13.56
C TYR A 10 -1.77 5.85 13.92
N LEU A 11 -1.88 7.11 13.53
CA LEU A 11 -0.86 8.12 13.73
C LEU A 11 -1.50 9.33 14.41
N LEU A 12 -1.00 9.65 15.60
CA LEU A 12 -1.39 10.81 16.38
C LEU A 12 -0.21 11.78 16.43
N SER A 13 -0.49 13.06 16.21
CA SER A 13 0.50 14.13 16.23
C SER A 13 -0.12 15.43 16.76
N GLN A 14 0.72 16.43 17.06
CA GLN A 14 0.24 17.74 17.48
C GLN A 14 -0.61 18.45 16.41
N ILE A 15 -0.46 18.08 15.15
CA ILE A 15 -1.19 18.67 14.02
C ILE A 15 -2.48 17.90 13.68
N GLY A 16 -2.74 16.76 14.34
CA GLY A 16 -3.95 15.96 14.14
C GLY A 16 -3.69 14.46 14.09
N GLU A 17 -4.74 13.75 13.67
CA GLU A 17 -4.86 12.29 13.67
C GLU A 17 -5.04 11.75 12.26
N ILE A 18 -4.42 10.59 11.99
CA ILE A 18 -4.57 9.84 10.75
C ILE A 18 -4.80 8.37 11.08
N GLU A 19 -5.88 7.80 10.57
CA GLU A 19 -6.09 6.35 10.55
C GLU A 19 -6.01 5.82 9.12
N VAL A 20 -5.19 4.80 8.88
CA VAL A 20 -5.08 4.09 7.61
C VAL A 20 -5.44 2.63 7.83
N LYS A 21 -6.49 2.17 7.15
CA LYS A 21 -6.88 0.75 7.11
C LYS A 21 -6.69 0.21 5.69
N VAL A 22 -5.91 -0.86 5.56
CA VAL A 22 -5.64 -1.56 4.30
C VAL A 22 -6.13 -3.00 4.39
N GLU A 23 -6.97 -3.43 3.46
CA GLU A 23 -7.43 -4.82 3.33
C GLU A 23 -6.94 -5.42 2.02
N ASN A 24 -5.74 -5.99 2.04
CA ASN A 24 -5.09 -6.47 0.82
C ASN A 24 -5.46 -7.92 0.49
N VAL A 25 -5.44 -8.18 -0.82
CA VAL A 25 -5.50 -9.53 -1.38
C VAL A 25 -4.06 -10.07 -1.44
N PRO A 26 -3.81 -11.31 -0.98
CA PRO A 26 -2.53 -11.96 -1.18
C PRO A 26 -2.20 -12.13 -2.66
N SER A 27 -0.91 -12.15 -2.99
CA SER A 27 -0.45 -12.55 -4.32
C SER A 27 -0.77 -14.02 -4.57
N ILE A 28 -1.12 -14.34 -5.81
CA ILE A 28 -1.33 -15.74 -6.26
C ILE A 28 -0.01 -16.52 -6.19
N LEU A 29 1.13 -15.86 -6.44
CA LEU A 29 2.47 -16.48 -6.46
C LEU A 29 3.02 -16.73 -5.05
N ASN A 30 2.67 -15.87 -4.09
CA ASN A 30 3.07 -16.03 -2.69
C ASN A 30 1.96 -15.48 -1.78
N PRO A 31 1.16 -16.35 -1.13
CA PRO A 31 0.10 -15.94 -0.22
C PRO A 31 0.56 -15.15 1.01
N LYS A 32 1.86 -15.13 1.32
CA LYS A 32 2.44 -14.29 2.38
C LYS A 32 2.77 -12.86 1.91
N THR A 33 2.74 -12.61 0.61
CA THR A 33 3.03 -11.30 0.01
C THR A 33 1.74 -10.61 -0.40
N SER A 34 1.63 -9.31 -0.12
CA SER A 34 0.51 -8.50 -0.59
C SER A 34 0.65 -8.20 -2.08
N SER A 35 -0.42 -8.34 -2.87
CA SER A 35 -0.44 -7.84 -4.26
C SER A 35 -0.17 -6.34 -4.34
N LEU A 36 -0.47 -5.59 -3.27
CA LEU A 36 -0.13 -4.17 -3.14
C LEU A 36 1.39 -3.91 -3.22
N THR A 37 2.22 -4.85 -2.76
CA THR A 37 3.69 -4.72 -2.82
C THR A 37 4.20 -4.73 -4.25
N ILE A 38 3.60 -5.53 -5.13
CA ILE A 38 3.95 -5.54 -6.56
C ILE A 38 3.51 -4.21 -7.19
N ALA A 39 2.29 -3.76 -6.88
CA ALA A 39 1.77 -2.49 -7.37
C ALA A 39 2.59 -1.28 -6.88
N SER A 40 3.13 -1.30 -5.66
CA SER A 40 3.96 -0.21 -5.14
C SER A 40 5.31 -0.14 -5.86
N ALA A 41 5.94 -1.27 -6.18
CA ALA A 41 7.14 -1.31 -7.00
C ALA A 41 6.87 -0.78 -8.42
N GLN A 42 5.75 -1.18 -9.04
CA GLN A 42 5.34 -0.64 -10.34
C GLN A 42 5.09 0.87 -10.29
N ALA A 43 4.42 1.37 -9.24
CA ALA A 43 4.17 2.79 -9.05
C ALA A 43 5.47 3.57 -8.90
N LEU A 44 6.45 3.03 -8.16
CA LEU A 44 7.77 3.64 -8.02
C LEU A 44 8.48 3.77 -9.38
N LEU A 45 8.52 2.68 -10.16
CA LEU A 45 9.11 2.70 -11.50
C LEU A 45 8.42 3.71 -12.42
N ARG A 46 7.08 3.74 -12.44
CA ARG A 46 6.32 4.73 -13.20
C ARG A 46 6.65 6.15 -12.76
N LYS A 47 6.74 6.38 -11.46
CA LYS A 47 7.09 7.67 -10.89
C LYS A 47 8.49 8.11 -11.30
N MET A 48 9.47 7.23 -11.45
CA MET A 48 10.82 7.61 -11.89
C MET A 48 10.80 8.27 -13.28
N PHE A 49 10.01 7.74 -14.22
CA PHE A 49 9.99 8.20 -15.61
C PHE A 49 8.85 9.19 -15.94
N SER A 50 7.85 9.33 -15.08
CA SER A 50 6.71 10.24 -15.28
C SER A 50 7.07 11.71 -15.01
N SER A 51 6.54 12.63 -15.81
CA SER A 51 6.58 14.08 -15.55
C SER A 51 5.66 14.49 -14.39
N LEU A 52 4.57 13.76 -14.17
CA LEU A 52 3.67 13.92 -13.03
C LEU A 52 4.13 13.05 -11.86
N LYS A 53 4.33 13.66 -10.69
CA LYS A 53 4.64 12.97 -9.42
C LYS A 53 3.44 13.11 -8.48
N ILE A 54 2.97 11.99 -7.92
CA ILE A 54 1.90 11.95 -6.91
C ILE A 54 2.53 11.46 -5.61
N GLY A 55 2.29 12.20 -4.52
CA GLY A 55 2.94 11.97 -3.23
C GLY A 55 4.41 12.42 -3.21
N ILE A 56 5.08 12.13 -2.10
CA ILE A 56 6.52 12.39 -1.90
C ILE A 56 7.35 11.40 -2.69
#